data_AF-A0A931QM58-F1
#
_entry.id   AF-A0A931QM58-F1
#
_cell.length_a   1.000
_cell.length_b   1.000
_cell.length_c   1.000
_cell.angle_alpha   90.00
_cell.angle_beta   90.00
_cell.angle_gamma   90.00
#
_symmetry.space_group_name_H-M   'P 1'
#
loop_
_entity.id
_entity.type
_entity.pdbx_description
1 polymer ?
#
loop_
_entity_poly.entity_id
_entity_poly.type
_entity_poly.pdbx_seq_one_letter_code
_entity_poly.pdbx_strand_id
1 'polypeptide(L)'
;MQGVFFSHLKKLDWWLIISAILIAGFGLTAIYSTSLPEGDFFNFEKQVIFFVAGIALMVLISFFDYRVLKNNSYLILILYFICLLLL
;
A
#
# COMPACT_ATOMS: atom_id res chain seq x y z
N MET A 1 9.43 -28.23 -6.26
CA MET A 1 9.24 -27.22 -5.19
C MET A 1 9.14 -25.82 -5.80
N GLN A 2 8.07 -25.53 -6.54
CA GLN A 2 7.77 -24.16 -6.96
C GLN A 2 7.09 -23.46 -5.78
N GLY A 3 7.75 -22.42 -5.28
CA GLY A 3 7.59 -21.91 -3.92
C GLY A 3 6.17 -21.47 -3.57
N VAL A 4 5.75 -21.83 -2.37
CA VAL A 4 4.51 -21.42 -1.68
C VAL A 4 4.25 -19.91 -1.89
N PHE A 5 5.29 -19.10 -1.93
CA PHE A 5 5.30 -17.66 -2.24
C PHE A 5 4.58 -17.29 -3.55
N PHE A 6 4.87 -17.97 -4.67
CA PHE A 6 4.26 -17.67 -5.96
C PHE A 6 2.76 -18.00 -5.98
N SER A 7 2.34 -19.01 -5.20
CA SER A 7 0.93 -19.41 -5.11
C SER A 7 0.09 -18.41 -4.32
N HIS A 8 0.65 -17.78 -3.29
CA HIS A 8 -0.02 -16.72 -2.53
C HIS A 8 -0.16 -15.44 -3.35
N LEU A 9 0.91 -15.02 -4.06
CA LEU A 9 0.85 -13.85 -4.94
C LEU A 9 -0.11 -14.04 -6.12
N LYS A 10 -0.25 -15.26 -6.64
CA LYS A 10 -1.21 -15.55 -7.72
C LYS A 10 -2.68 -15.52 -7.25
N LYS A 11 -2.93 -15.69 -5.95
CA LYS A 11 -4.27 -15.57 -5.36
C LYS A 11 -4.69 -14.14 -5.08
N LEU A 12 -3.78 -13.18 -5.16
CA LEU A 12 -4.12 -11.78 -5.04
C LEU A 12 -5.03 -11.35 -6.19
N ASP A 13 -5.94 -10.43 -5.92
CA ASP A 13 -6.80 -9.84 -6.94
C ASP A 13 -5.98 -8.90 -7.83
N TRP A 14 -5.44 -9.44 -8.91
CA TRP A 14 -4.63 -8.70 -9.86
C TRP A 14 -5.41 -7.56 -10.53
N TRP A 15 -6.74 -7.67 -10.65
CA TRP A 15 -7.56 -6.60 -11.22
C TRP A 15 -7.62 -5.40 -10.28
N LEU A 16 -7.78 -5.65 -8.98
CA LEU A 16 -7.73 -4.61 -7.96
C LEU A 16 -6.36 -3.93 -7.91
N ILE A 17 -5.28 -4.72 -7.97
CA ILE A 17 -3.90 -4.21 -7.94
C ILE A 17 -3.63 -3.32 -9.15
N ILE A 18 -3.99 -3.75 -10.35
CA ILE A 18 -3.82 -2.97 -11.58
C ILE A 18 -4.59 -1.65 -11.49
N SER A 19 -5.84 -1.71 -11.00
CA SER A 19 -6.67 -0.52 -10.83
C SER A 19 -6.04 0.48 -9.85
N ALA A 20 -5.51 0.00 -8.72
CA ALA A 20 -4.82 0.85 -7.75
C ALA A 20 -3.53 1.46 -8.31
N ILE A 21 -2.74 0.69 -9.06
CA ILE A 21 -1.51 1.17 -9.71
C ILE A 21 -1.84 2.25 -10.75
N LEU A 22 -2.91 2.07 -11.54
CA LEU A 22 -3.33 3.07 -12.53
C LEU A 22 -3.71 4.39 -11.85
N ILE A 23 -4.52 4.33 -10.79
CA ILE A 23 -4.91 5.53 -10.02
C ILE A 23 -3.68 6.22 -9.42
N ALA A 24 -2.76 5.46 -8.83
CA ALA A 24 -1.52 6.00 -8.28
C ALA A 24 -0.64 6.64 -9.38
N GLY A 25 -0.59 6.04 -10.57
CA GLY A 25 0.08 6.59 -11.75
C GLY A 25 -0.49 7.94 -12.17
N PHE A 26 -1.82 8.08 -12.20
CA PHE A 26 -2.46 9.39 -12.42
C PHE A 26 -2.14 10.41 -11.33
N GLY A 27 -2.03 9.99 -10.08
CA GLY A 27 -1.59 10.85 -8.98
C GLY A 27 -0.14 11.33 -9.15
N LEU A 28 0.75 10.44 -9.56
CA LEU A 28 2.15 10.75 -9.84
C LEU A 28 2.30 11.74 -11.00
N THR A 29 1.53 11.59 -12.08
CA THR A 29 1.56 12.55 -13.20
C THR A 29 1.00 13.91 -12.80
N ALA A 30 -0.01 13.95 -11.94
CA ALA A 30 -0.54 15.19 -11.38
C ALA A 30 0.51 15.94 -10.55
N ILE A 31 1.21 15.24 -9.64
CA ILE A 31 2.27 15.82 -8.81
C ILE A 31 3.44 16.30 -9.67
N TYR A 32 3.82 15.53 -10.70
CA TYR A 32 4.86 15.93 -11.63
C TYR A 32 4.49 17.22 -12.37
N SER A 33 3.23 17.34 -12.83
CA SER A 33 2.73 18.54 -13.50
C SER A 33 2.79 19.78 -12.59
N THR A 34 2.48 19.62 -11.30
CA THR A 34 2.54 20.73 -10.32
C THR A 34 3.96 21.10 -9.89
N SER A 35 4.91 20.15 -9.92
CA SER A 35 6.32 20.41 -9.58
C SER A 35 7.10 21.08 -10.72
N LEU A 36 6.65 20.97 -11.96
CA LEU A 36 7.32 21.53 -13.14
C LEU A 36 7.52 23.07 -13.08
N PRO A 37 6.52 23.88 -12.67
CA PRO A 37 6.65 25.34 -12.60
C PRO A 37 7.50 25.82 -11.43
N GLU A 38 7.49 25.10 -10.30
CA GLU A 38 8.23 25.46 -9.08
C GLU A 38 9.70 25.00 -9.13
N GLY A 39 10.02 24.04 -10.01
CA GLY A 39 11.37 23.45 -10.11
C GLY A 39 11.75 22.56 -8.91
N ASP A 40 10.83 22.38 -7.96
CA ASP A 40 11.00 21.53 -6.79
C ASP A 40 10.31 20.17 -6.99
N PHE A 41 11.13 19.13 -7.17
CA PHE A 41 10.69 17.75 -7.36
C PHE A 41 10.70 16.93 -6.07
N PHE A 42 10.93 17.55 -4.91
CA PHE A 42 10.99 16.85 -3.62
C PHE A 42 9.70 16.10 -3.30
N ASN A 43 8.55 16.69 -3.62
CA ASN A 43 7.25 16.05 -3.44
C ASN A 43 7.05 14.84 -4.38
N PHE A 44 7.56 14.92 -5.61
CA PHE A 44 7.52 13.83 -6.56
C PHE A 44 8.40 12.65 -6.09
N GLU A 45 9.63 12.93 -5.64
CA GLU A 45 10.53 11.91 -5.10
C GLU A 45 9.91 11.20 -3.89
N LYS A 46 9.35 11.95 -2.95
CA LYS A 46 8.62 11.38 -1.80
C LYS A 46 7.46 10.51 -2.24
N GLN A 47 6.65 10.95 -3.21
CA GLN A 47 5.51 10.17 -3.69
C GLN A 47 5.96 8.84 -4.29
N VAL A 48 7.07 8.82 -5.04
CA VAL A 48 7.64 7.57 -5.59
C VAL A 48 8.08 6.65 -4.46
N ILE A 49 8.75 7.17 -3.42
CA ILE A 49 9.16 6.39 -2.25
C ILE A 49 7.93 5.80 -1.53
N PHE A 50 6.88 6.61 -1.29
CA PHE A 50 5.63 6.14 -0.67
C PHE A 50 4.90 5.12 -1.53
N PHE A 51 4.94 5.25 -2.85
CA PHE A 51 4.35 4.27 -3.77
C PHE A 51 5.06 2.91 -3.68
N VAL A 52 6.40 2.90 -3.72
CA VAL A 52 7.19 1.67 -3.56
C VAL A 52 6.99 1.07 -2.17
N ALA A 53 7.00 1.90 -1.12
CA ALA A 53 6.73 1.45 0.25
C ALA A 53 5.32 0.86 0.38
N GLY A 54 4.31 1.47 -0.26
CA GLY A 54 2.93 0.95 -0.30
C GLY A 54 2.82 -0.40 -0.99
N ILE A 55 3.51 -0.61 -2.11
CA ILE A 55 3.57 -1.91 -2.78
C ILE A 55 4.25 -2.96 -1.88
N ALA A 56 5.37 -2.61 -1.26
CA ALA A 56 6.06 -3.52 -0.33
C ALA A 56 5.15 -3.89 0.85
N LEU A 57 4.43 -2.92 1.40
CA LEU A 57 3.51 -3.10 2.52
C LEU A 57 2.29 -3.96 2.12
N MET A 58 1.76 -3.78 0.91
CA MET A 58 0.72 -4.67 0.34
C MET A 58 1.19 -6.13 0.30
N VAL A 59 2.41 -6.36 -0.18
CA VAL A 59 3.00 -7.70 -0.24
C VAL A 59 3.22 -8.28 1.16
N LEU A 60 3.75 -7.49 2.09
CA LEU A 60 3.95 -7.91 3.49
C LEU A 60 2.62 -8.28 4.18
N ILE A 61 1.59 -7.45 4.03
CA ILE A 61 0.26 -7.72 4.59
C ILE A 61 -0.38 -8.95 3.94
N SER A 62 -0.11 -9.22 2.66
CA SER A 62 -0.62 -10.44 2.00
C SER A 62 -0.10 -11.74 2.63
N PHE A 63 1.01 -11.71 3.36
CA PHE A 63 1.50 -12.87 4.12
C PHE A 63 0.85 -13.01 5.50
N PHE A 64 0.19 -11.96 5.99
CA PHE A 64 -0.49 -11.99 7.27
C PHE A 64 -1.85 -12.67 7.15
N ASP A 65 -2.10 -13.67 8.00
CA ASP A 65 -3.38 -14.38 7.98
C ASP A 65 -4.47 -13.52 8.60
N TYR A 66 -5.43 -13.09 7.78
CA TYR A 66 -6.64 -12.39 8.20
C TYR A 66 -7.40 -13.11 9.34
N ARG A 67 -7.28 -14.43 9.46
CA ARG A 67 -7.92 -15.21 10.54
C ARG A 67 -7.44 -14.79 11.92
N VAL A 68 -6.17 -14.42 12.07
CA VAL A 68 -5.61 -13.95 13.34
C VAL A 68 -6.28 -12.65 13.79
N LEU A 69 -6.54 -11.77 12.83
CA LEU A 69 -7.21 -10.49 13.06
C LEU A 69 -8.70 -10.70 13.40
N LYS A 70 -9.39 -11.62 12.70
CA LYS A 70 -10.80 -11.94 12.97
C LYS A 70 -11.03 -12.65 14.30
N ASN A 71 -10.15 -13.57 14.70
CA ASN A 71 -10.34 -14.35 15.93
C ASN A 71 -10.07 -13.54 17.20
N ASN A 72 -9.38 -12.41 17.08
CA ASN A 72 -9.03 -11.53 18.19
C ASN A 72 -9.64 -10.14 17.96
N SER A 73 -10.96 -10.01 18.06
CA SER A 73 -11.68 -8.73 17.89
C SER A 73 -11.11 -7.60 18.77
N TYR A 74 -10.53 -7.94 19.93
CA TYR A 74 -9.85 -6.99 20.81
C TYR A 74 -8.58 -6.38 20.21
N LEU A 75 -7.84 -7.10 19.36
CA LEU A 75 -6.64 -6.56 18.69
C LEU A 75 -7.00 -5.42 17.75
N ILE A 76 -8.06 -5.58 16.94
CA ILE A 76 -8.55 -4.52 16.04
C ILE A 76 -8.97 -3.30 16.85
N LEU A 77 -9.66 -3.51 17.97
CA LEU A 77 -10.20 -2.44 18.81
C LEU A 77 -9.07 -1.64 19.49
N ILE A 78 -8.02 -2.31 19.98
CA ILE A 78 -6.83 -1.65 20.51
C ILE A 78 -6.11 -0.86 19.43
N LEU A 79 -5.93 -1.44 18.25
CA LEU A 79 -5.24 -0.78 17.13
C LEU A 79 -6.00 0.47 16.66
N TYR A 80 -7.33 0.42 16.68
CA TYR A 80 -8.19 1.56 16.42
C TYR A 80 -8.01 2.69 17.46
N PHE A 81 -8.00 2.36 18.75
CA PHE A 81 -7.75 3.35 19.81
C PHE A 81 -6.35 3.96 19.73
N ILE A 82 -5.34 3.17 19.36
CA ILE A 82 -3.98 3.67 19.13
C ILE A 82 -3.97 4.67 17.98
N CYS A 83 -4.62 4.36 16.84
CA CYS A 83 -4.74 5.31 15.73
C CYS A 83 -5.44 6.62 16.15
N LEU A 84 -6.49 6.55 16.97
CA LEU A 84 -7.19 7.73 17.49
C LEU A 84 -6.31 8.60 18.38
N LEU A 85 -5.40 8.00 19.14
CA LEU A 85 -4.46 8.74 20.00
C LEU A 85 -3.30 9.37 19.22
N LEU A 86 -2.94 8.79 18.06
CA LEU A 86 -1.85 9.26 17.19
C LEU A 86 -2.30 10.29 16.15
N LEU A 87 -3.61 10.42 15.92
CA LEU A 87 -4.21 11.41 15.01
C LEU A 87 -4.27 12.81 15.67
#